data_AF-A0AAW0JFJ0-F1
#
_entry.id   AF-A0AAW0JFJ0-F1
#
_cell.length_a   1.000
_cell.length_b   1.000
_cell.length_c   1.000
_cell.angle_alpha   90.00
_cell.angle_beta   90.00
_cell.angle_gamma   90.00
#
_symmetry.space_group_name_H-M   'P 1'
#
loop_
_entity.id
_entity.type
_entity.pdbx_description
1 polymer ?
#
loop_
_entity_poly.entity_id
_entity_poly.type
_entity_poly.pdbx_seq_one_letter_code
_entity_poly.pdbx_strand_id
1 'polypeptide(L)'
;MRIDGVDDPNAWWRCPENFDAPLVLFIDWDQEMFVFGQRDLYLRRIEEHTNTFIQLEQWFTASGQTRVTVVGPLRVKQWLKDMFQGMSSENLYLHLLGLSMLRHVQERPLTSADLEDYFRTQS
;
A
#
# COMPACT_ATOMS: atom_id res chain seq x y z
N MET A 1 14.10 -18.86 21.90
CA MET A 1 12.99 -18.34 22.73
C MET A 1 11.73 -18.43 21.89
N ARG A 2 10.85 -19.37 22.21
CA ARG A 2 9.57 -19.56 21.51
C ARG A 2 8.60 -18.60 22.19
N ILE A 3 8.21 -17.53 21.51
CA ILE A 3 7.17 -16.62 22.02
C ILE A 3 5.85 -17.29 21.64
N ASP A 4 5.16 -17.79 22.64
CA ASP A 4 3.92 -18.53 22.48
C ASP A 4 2.81 -17.63 21.91
N GLY A 5 2.14 -18.15 20.89
CA GLY A 5 0.67 -18.23 20.87
C GLY A 5 -0.09 -16.92 20.85
N VAL A 6 -0.07 -16.25 19.70
CA VAL A 6 -1.18 -15.63 18.94
C VAL A 6 -0.43 -14.67 18.02
N ASP A 7 -0.45 -14.93 16.71
CA ASP A 7 -0.03 -13.94 15.73
C ASP A 7 -0.97 -12.75 15.91
N ASP A 8 -0.54 -11.73 16.67
CA ASP A 8 -1.19 -10.43 16.58
C ASP A 8 -1.01 -10.00 15.13
N PRO A 9 -2.08 -9.95 14.31
CA PRO A 9 -1.95 -9.57 12.91
C PRO A 9 -1.39 -8.14 12.79
N ASN A 10 -1.49 -7.33 13.85
CA ASN A 10 -0.82 -6.03 13.91
C ASN A 10 0.70 -6.15 14.09
N ALA A 11 1.23 -7.21 14.69
CA ALA A 11 2.68 -7.37 14.92
C ALA A 11 3.46 -7.88 13.70
N TRP A 12 3.05 -7.51 12.48
CA TRP A 12 3.71 -7.91 11.22
C TRP A 12 5.21 -7.59 11.20
N TRP A 13 5.64 -6.54 11.92
CA TRP A 13 7.05 -6.14 12.05
C TRP A 13 7.91 -7.15 12.81
N ARG A 14 7.32 -8.18 13.43
CA ARG A 14 8.05 -9.28 14.07
C ARG A 14 8.40 -10.41 13.11
N CYS A 15 7.79 -10.44 11.92
CA CYS A 15 8.04 -11.47 10.91
C CYS A 15 9.10 -10.96 9.91
N PRO A 16 10.34 -11.48 9.93
CA PRO A 16 11.41 -11.04 9.02
C PRO A 16 11.03 -11.16 7.54
N GLU A 17 10.19 -12.13 7.19
CA GLU A 17 9.74 -12.39 5.81
C GLU A 17 9.00 -11.20 5.20
N ASN A 18 8.41 -10.33 6.03
CA ASN A 18 7.76 -9.11 5.55
C ASN A 18 8.76 -8.08 5.00
N PHE A 19 10.03 -8.16 5.41
CA PHE A 19 11.15 -7.29 5.04
C PHE A 19 12.00 -7.84 3.89
N ASP A 20 12.02 -9.17 3.67
CA ASP A 20 12.89 -9.81 2.67
C ASP A 20 12.58 -9.39 1.22
N ALA A 21 11.34 -9.03 0.94
CA ALA A 21 10.89 -8.63 -0.40
C ALA A 21 9.95 -7.42 -0.30
N PRO A 22 10.47 -6.19 -0.14
CA PRO A 22 9.64 -5.00 -0.16
C PRO A 22 8.98 -4.81 -1.52
N LEU A 23 7.79 -4.24 -1.55
CA LEU A 23 7.19 -3.73 -2.78
C LEU A 23 7.87 -2.40 -3.10
N VAL A 24 8.41 -2.26 -4.30
CA VAL A 24 9.02 -1.01 -4.78
C VAL A 24 8.28 -0.54 -6.03
N LEU A 25 7.82 0.70 -6.02
CA LEU A 25 7.09 1.36 -7.10
C LEU A 25 7.68 2.74 -7.39
N PHE A 26 7.44 3.25 -8.59
CA PHE A 26 7.78 4.63 -8.97
C PHE A 26 6.50 5.34 -9.37
N ILE A 27 6.24 6.48 -8.74
CA ILE A 27 5.06 7.30 -8.98
C ILE A 27 5.49 8.71 -9.40
N ASP A 28 4.69 9.36 -10.23
CA ASP A 28 4.90 10.77 -10.54
C ASP A 28 4.41 11.68 -9.39
N TRP A 29 4.71 12.96 -9.51
CA TRP A 29 4.36 13.96 -8.51
C TRP A 29 2.84 14.13 -8.34
N ASP A 30 2.07 14.04 -9.43
CA ASP A 30 0.61 14.18 -9.38
C ASP A 30 -0.01 13.04 -8.57
N GLN A 31 0.47 11.81 -8.81
CA GLN A 31 0.05 10.62 -8.07
C GLN A 31 0.50 10.67 -6.61
N GLU A 32 1.74 11.09 -6.32
CA GLU A 32 2.22 11.27 -4.95
C GLU A 32 1.34 12.24 -4.16
N MET A 33 1.08 13.41 -4.74
CA MET A 33 0.23 14.44 -4.14
C MET A 33 -1.20 13.95 -3.91
N PHE A 34 -1.73 13.13 -4.82
CA PHE A 34 -3.07 12.59 -4.70
C PHE A 34 -3.18 11.49 -3.63
N VAL A 35 -2.18 10.60 -3.53
CA VAL A 35 -2.17 9.51 -2.54
C VAL A 35 -1.83 10.02 -1.15
N PHE A 36 -0.69 10.70 -1.03
CA PHE A 36 -0.09 11.05 0.25
C PHE A 36 -0.43 12.46 0.71
N GLY A 37 -0.99 13.30 -0.17
CA GLY A 37 -1.37 14.67 0.16
C GLY A 37 -0.16 15.61 0.23
N GLN A 38 -0.43 16.90 0.38
CA GLN A 38 0.63 17.88 0.53
C GLN A 38 1.43 17.63 1.82
N ARG A 39 2.76 17.52 1.71
CA ARG A 39 3.66 17.20 2.84
C ARG A 39 3.27 15.91 3.54
N ASP A 40 2.89 14.90 2.77
CA ASP A 40 2.63 13.54 3.24
C ASP A 40 1.51 13.45 4.30
N LEU A 41 0.54 14.37 4.24
CA LEU A 41 -0.58 14.48 5.17
C LEU A 41 -1.31 13.15 5.43
N TYR A 42 -1.42 12.30 4.41
CA TYR A 42 -2.12 11.03 4.48
C TYR A 42 -1.19 9.82 4.67
N LEU A 43 0.14 9.99 4.58
CA LEU A 43 1.10 8.88 4.64
C LEU A 43 0.92 8.05 5.91
N ARG A 44 0.99 8.70 7.08
CA ARG A 44 0.84 8.01 8.37
C ARG A 44 -0.49 7.28 8.48
N ARG A 45 -1.58 7.89 7.99
CA ARG A 45 -2.90 7.25 8.01
C ARG A 45 -2.91 6.00 7.13
N ILE A 46 -2.34 6.08 5.94
CA ILE A 46 -2.28 4.95 5.01
C ILE A 46 -1.44 3.82 5.62
N GLU A 47 -0.29 4.13 6.23
CA GLU A 47 0.53 3.15 6.97
C GLU A 47 -0.27 2.46 8.09
N GLU A 48 -0.95 3.24 8.93
CA GLU A 48 -1.78 2.72 10.02
C GLU A 48 -2.96 1.88 9.51
N HIS A 49 -3.64 2.35 8.45
CA HIS A 49 -4.83 1.69 7.90
C HIS A 49 -4.48 0.43 7.11
N THR A 50 -3.32 0.37 6.48
CA THR A 50 -2.87 -0.82 5.74
C THR A 50 -2.03 -1.74 6.60
N ASN A 51 -1.61 -1.29 7.78
CA ASN A 51 -0.70 -2.02 8.65
C ASN A 51 0.61 -2.36 7.89
N THR A 52 1.20 -1.33 7.28
CA THR A 52 2.46 -1.38 6.53
C THR A 52 3.37 -0.22 6.93
N PHE A 53 4.64 -0.33 6.60
CA PHE A 53 5.57 0.79 6.60
C PHE A 53 5.84 1.23 5.16
N ILE A 54 5.77 2.54 4.91
CA ILE A 54 5.92 3.15 3.60
C ILE A 54 7.01 4.21 3.67
N GLN A 55 8.08 4.00 2.90
CA GLN A 55 9.13 4.98 2.71
C GLN A 55 8.98 5.68 1.35
N LEU A 56 8.96 7.00 1.38
CA LEU A 56 8.94 7.86 0.20
C LEU A 56 10.32 8.47 -0.03
N GLU A 57 10.85 8.33 -1.24
CA GLU A 57 12.08 8.98 -1.68
C GLU A 57 11.78 9.82 -2.91
N GLN A 58 11.60 11.12 -2.68
CA GLN A 58 11.29 12.09 -3.73
C GLN A 58 12.46 12.30 -4.69
N TRP A 59 12.15 12.65 -5.94
CA TRP A 59 13.15 12.94 -6.98
C TRP A 59 14.16 11.80 -7.19
N PHE A 60 13.70 10.56 -7.03
CA PHE A 60 14.55 9.38 -7.10
C PHE A 60 15.08 9.12 -8.51
N THR A 61 14.27 9.42 -9.53
CA THR A 61 14.65 9.27 -10.95
C THR A 61 14.98 10.63 -11.59
N ALA A 62 15.69 10.60 -12.72
CA ALA A 62 15.98 11.81 -13.50
C ALA A 62 14.72 12.50 -14.06
N SER A 63 13.60 11.77 -14.19
CA SER A 63 12.29 12.32 -14.56
C SER A 63 11.53 12.90 -13.37
N GLY A 64 12.10 12.87 -12.16
CA GLY A 64 11.50 13.42 -10.94
C GLY A 64 10.49 12.49 -10.27
N GLN A 65 10.45 11.20 -10.63
CA GLN A 65 9.54 10.25 -9.98
C GLN A 65 10.00 9.94 -8.56
N THR A 66 9.02 9.71 -7.70
CA THR A 66 9.21 9.31 -6.31
C THR A 66 9.26 7.80 -6.23
N ARG A 67 10.26 7.26 -5.53
CA ARG A 67 10.33 5.84 -5.20
C ARG A 67 9.52 5.59 -3.94
N VAL A 68 8.53 4.71 -4.03
CA VAL A 68 7.71 4.23 -2.92
C VAL A 68 8.18 2.84 -2.56
N THR A 69 8.63 2.65 -1.32
CA THR A 69 9.01 1.34 -0.79
C THR A 69 8.02 0.95 0.30
N VAL A 70 7.36 -0.20 0.15
CA VAL A 70 6.37 -0.72 1.11
C VAL A 70 6.85 -2.03 1.71
N VAL A 71 6.85 -2.07 3.04
CA VAL A 71 7.17 -3.25 3.85
C VAL A 71 5.92 -3.66 4.63
N GLY A 72 5.64 -4.95 4.68
CA GLY A 72 4.47 -5.48 5.37
C GLY A 72 3.99 -6.81 4.81
N PRO A 73 2.79 -7.26 5.22
CA PRO A 73 2.22 -8.53 4.80
C PRO A 73 2.09 -8.66 3.28
N LEU A 74 2.40 -9.84 2.73
CA LEU A 74 2.41 -10.09 1.28
C LEU A 74 1.10 -9.70 0.58
N ARG A 75 -0.05 -10.09 1.15
CA ARG A 75 -1.38 -9.78 0.57
C ARG A 75 -1.68 -8.29 0.57
N VAL A 76 -1.25 -7.56 1.60
CA VAL A 76 -1.42 -6.11 1.67
C VAL A 76 -0.51 -5.42 0.65
N LYS A 77 0.74 -5.87 0.53
CA LYS A 77 1.66 -5.38 -0.52
C LYS A 77 1.06 -5.58 -1.91
N GLN A 78 0.51 -6.75 -2.20
CA GLN A 78 -0.14 -7.01 -3.49
C GLN A 78 -1.35 -6.09 -3.71
N TRP A 79 -2.22 -5.94 -2.70
CA TRP A 79 -3.36 -5.02 -2.77
C TRP A 79 -2.93 -3.56 -3.02
N LEU A 80 -1.88 -3.08 -2.33
CA LEU A 80 -1.33 -1.73 -2.54
C LEU A 80 -0.74 -1.57 -3.93
N LYS A 81 -0.03 -2.58 -4.43
CA LYS A 81 0.49 -2.59 -5.80
C LYS A 81 -0.63 -2.39 -6.82
N ASP A 82 -1.73 -3.12 -6.66
CA ASP A 82 -2.86 -3.05 -7.58
C ASP A 82 -3.60 -1.70 -7.46
N MET A 83 -3.68 -1.12 -6.26
CA MET A 83 -4.16 0.25 -6.06
C MET A 83 -3.34 1.26 -6.87
N PHE A 84 -2.01 1.27 -6.72
CA PHE A 84 -1.13 2.20 -7.44
C PHE A 84 -1.19 1.99 -8.95
N GLN A 85 -1.18 0.75 -9.42
CA GLN A 85 -1.29 0.43 -10.84
C GLN A 85 -2.64 0.83 -11.43
N GLY A 86 -3.73 0.60 -10.68
CA GLY A 86 -5.07 1.01 -11.06
C GLY A 86 -5.15 2.52 -11.28
N MET A 87 -4.63 3.31 -10.34
CA MET A 87 -4.64 4.77 -10.46
C MET A 87 -3.97 5.30 -11.74
N SER A 88 -2.95 4.62 -12.26
CA SER A 88 -2.24 5.01 -13.49
C SER A 88 -2.74 4.27 -14.74
N SER A 89 -3.77 3.43 -14.62
CA SER A 89 -4.26 2.60 -15.72
C SER A 89 -5.14 3.38 -16.69
N GLU A 90 -4.92 3.18 -18.00
CA GLU A 90 -5.80 3.67 -19.06
C GLU A 90 -7.16 2.93 -19.10
N ASN A 91 -7.22 1.72 -18.55
CA ASN A 91 -8.48 1.00 -18.41
C ASN A 91 -9.33 1.65 -17.32
N LEU A 92 -10.49 2.21 -17.71
CA LEU A 92 -11.41 2.92 -16.82
C LEU A 92 -11.86 2.09 -15.62
N TYR A 93 -12.11 0.79 -15.78
CA TYR A 93 -12.50 -0.08 -14.68
C TYR A 93 -11.39 -0.18 -13.62
N LEU A 94 -10.15 -0.45 -14.06
CA LEU A 94 -8.99 -0.53 -13.16
C LEU A 94 -8.68 0.83 -12.52
N HIS A 95 -8.89 1.93 -13.26
CA HIS A 95 -8.74 3.28 -12.74
C HIS A 95 -9.72 3.57 -11.61
N LEU A 96 -11.01 3.32 -11.83
CA LEU A 96 -12.02 3.51 -10.79
C LEU A 96 -11.81 2.57 -9.59
N LEU A 97 -11.35 1.34 -9.83
CA LEU A 97 -11.00 0.40 -8.77
C LEU A 97 -9.85 0.95 -7.91
N GLY A 98 -8.75 1.40 -8.52
CA GLY A 98 -7.62 2.00 -7.81
C GLY A 98 -8.02 3.23 -6.98
N LEU A 99 -8.87 4.11 -7.52
CA LEU A 99 -9.42 5.25 -6.78
C LEU A 99 -10.30 4.82 -5.60
N SER A 100 -11.12 3.79 -5.77
CA SER A 100 -11.97 3.26 -4.69
C SER A 100 -11.15 2.63 -3.57
N MET A 101 -10.06 1.94 -3.92
CA MET A 101 -9.08 1.37 -2.99
C MET A 101 -8.39 2.48 -2.19
N LEU A 102 -7.87 3.53 -2.85
CA LEU A 102 -7.26 4.67 -2.15
C LEU A 102 -8.25 5.31 -1.16
N ARG A 103 -9.48 5.58 -1.61
CA ARG A 103 -10.51 6.18 -0.77
C ARG A 103 -10.79 5.31 0.48
N HIS A 104 -10.85 4.00 0.31
CA HIS A 104 -11.04 3.07 1.42
C HIS A 104 -9.98 3.28 2.50
N VAL A 105 -8.69 3.22 2.15
CA VAL A 105 -7.60 3.35 3.13
C VAL A 105 -7.39 4.78 3.63
N GLN A 106 -7.97 5.79 2.99
CA GLN A 106 -8.05 7.14 3.54
C GLN A 106 -9.16 7.32 4.59
N GLU A 107 -10.22 6.50 4.53
CA GLU A 107 -11.40 6.58 5.40
C GLU A 107 -11.36 5.57 6.57
N ARG A 108 -10.87 4.34 6.34
CA ARG A 108 -10.88 3.27 7.36
C ARG A 108 -9.73 2.25 7.19
N PRO A 109 -9.40 1.48 8.25
CA PRO A 109 -8.43 0.40 8.17
C PRO A 109 -8.84 -0.72 7.22
N LEU A 110 -7.87 -1.26 6.49
CA LEU A 110 -7.99 -2.42 5.61
C LEU A 110 -8.07 -3.70 6.44
N THR A 111 -9.16 -4.43 6.34
CA THR A 111 -9.38 -5.66 7.11
C THR A 111 -9.06 -6.92 6.30
N SER A 112 -8.96 -8.06 6.98
CA SER A 112 -8.81 -9.36 6.31
C SER A 112 -10.01 -9.69 5.42
N ALA A 113 -11.22 -9.27 5.80
CA ALA A 113 -12.42 -9.45 4.99
C ALA A 113 -12.37 -8.62 3.70
N ASP A 114 -11.85 -7.39 3.76
CA ASP A 114 -11.66 -6.55 2.57
C ASP A 114 -10.66 -7.18 1.59
N LEU A 115 -9.56 -7.74 2.11
CA LEU A 115 -8.58 -8.47 1.30
C LEU A 115 -9.19 -9.72 0.66
N GLU A 116 -9.96 -10.50 1.42
CA GLU A 116 -10.63 -11.70 0.91
C GLU A 116 -11.64 -11.40 -0.19
N ASP A 117 -12.46 -10.36 0.00
CA ASP A 117 -13.42 -9.90 -1.00
C ASP A 117 -12.70 -9.42 -2.27
N TYR A 118 -11.65 -8.61 -2.11
CA TYR A 118 -10.81 -8.15 -3.20
C TYR A 118 -10.25 -9.33 -4.01
N PHE A 119 -9.50 -10.25 -3.38
CA PHE A 119 -8.87 -11.35 -4.12
C PHE A 119 -9.88 -12.33 -4.73
N ARG A 120 -11.08 -12.47 -4.15
CA ARG A 120 -12.16 -13.25 -4.76
C ARG A 120 -12.67 -12.63 -6.06
N THR A 121 -12.82 -11.30 -6.10
CA THR A 121 -13.31 -10.60 -7.29
C THR A 121 -12.28 -10.49 -8.42
N GLN A 122 -10.99 -10.65 -8.11
CA GLN A 122 -9.91 -10.66 -9.09
C GLN A 122 -9.55 -12.05 -9.65
N SER A 123 -10.19 -13.12 -9.13
CA SER A 123 -10.00 -14.51 -9.57
C SER A 123 -10.93 -14.87 -10.72
#